data_AF-A0A932KSK5-F1
#
_entry.id   AF-A0A932KSK5-F1
#
_cell.length_a   1.000
_cell.length_b   1.000
_cell.length_c   1.000
_cell.angle_alpha   90.00
_cell.angle_beta   90.00
_cell.angle_gamma   90.00
#
_symmetry.space_group_name_H-M   'P 1'
#
loop_
_entity.id
_entity.type
_entity.pdbx_description
1 polymer ?
#
loop_
_entity_poly.entity_id
_entity_poly.type
_entity_poly.pdbx_seq_one_letter_code
_entity_poly.pdbx_strand_id
1 'polypeptide(L)'
;MGLLLHHGMVGVDTLPLKPIFPRVYPFTQMVNRVLLDQIDPFHYTLCCEPIADILKLPSTRKSFGEVAEERAHEMKAYDGPLYIMYSGGVDSSSAVVAFLRTWSPEELKRVHILASHHSVSEFPELWNVIVDKFKGRILPSFRHIEYYCDRGYVVTGEHGDQLFGSDIIRNIFHMHGDEAIHQPWQQVMPGIYAKIFPPEIVGGFLTRYEQTLSACPFPIRTSFDWIWWFNFTNKWQHVKYRLLSNKPWRNARESFKKIKHFYDTPGWQRWSLDNHDKKIGKLYESYKLAAKEYIVGATGFSDYIRKPKVGSLFQIWRCTGFYEATDTSFKHLTREEALEYVR
;
A
#
# COMPACT_ATOMS: atom_id res chain seq x y z
N MET A 1 7.89 9.50 -4.81
CA MET A 1 6.73 10.41 -4.66
C MET A 1 6.82 11.36 -5.81
N GLY A 2 5.93 11.22 -6.79
CA GLY A 2 5.97 12.00 -8.02
C GLY A 2 5.65 13.46 -7.72
N LEU A 3 6.49 14.37 -8.21
CA LEU A 3 6.14 15.76 -8.44
C LEU A 3 7.07 16.31 -9.52
N LEU A 4 6.49 16.52 -10.69
CA LEU A 4 6.89 17.60 -11.58
C LEU A 4 6.30 18.87 -10.96
N LEU A 5 7.18 19.74 -10.48
CA LEU A 5 6.80 21.07 -10.03
C LEU A 5 7.05 22.01 -11.20
N HIS A 6 5.99 22.73 -11.58
CA HIS A 6 6.03 23.78 -12.58
C HIS A 6 7.20 24.74 -12.29
N HIS A 7 8.26 24.62 -13.08
CA HIS A 7 8.94 25.82 -13.57
C HIS A 7 7.97 26.47 -14.55
N GLY A 8 7.62 27.73 -14.32
CA GLY A 8 6.72 28.46 -15.20
C GLY A 8 7.24 28.41 -16.63
N MET A 9 6.41 27.96 -17.58
CA MET A 9 6.58 28.05 -19.04
C MET A 9 8.02 27.99 -19.60
N VAL A 10 8.90 27.15 -19.03
CA VAL A 10 10.19 26.81 -19.63
C VAL A 10 10.14 25.34 -20.00
N GLY A 11 10.04 25.12 -21.32
CA GLY A 11 10.11 23.86 -22.06
C GLY A 11 9.90 22.56 -21.28
N VAL A 12 8.78 21.88 -21.55
CA VAL A 12 8.54 20.46 -21.22
C VAL A 12 9.73 19.59 -21.65
N ASP A 13 10.46 19.99 -22.70
CA ASP A 13 11.67 19.36 -23.22
C ASP A 13 12.87 19.37 -22.26
N THR A 14 12.86 20.20 -21.21
CA THR A 14 13.98 20.36 -20.27
C THR A 14 13.73 19.71 -18.91
N LEU A 15 12.59 19.04 -18.71
CA LEU A 15 12.24 18.41 -17.44
C LEU A 15 13.34 17.41 -17.03
N PRO A 16 14.12 17.70 -15.96
CA PRO A 16 15.17 16.81 -15.50
C PRO A 16 14.51 15.66 -14.74
N LEU A 17 13.90 14.74 -15.47
CA LEU A 17 13.44 13.47 -14.93
C LEU A 17 14.70 12.69 -14.54
N LYS A 18 15.13 12.87 -13.28
CA LYS A 18 16.30 12.18 -12.74
C LYS A 18 16.13 10.66 -12.96
N PRO A 19 17.16 9.94 -13.43
CA PRO A 19 17.07 8.51 -13.78
C PRO A 19 16.56 7.56 -12.67
N ILE A 20 16.53 8.04 -11.42
CA ILE A 20 16.38 7.25 -10.19
C ILE A 20 14.94 7.28 -9.65
N PHE A 21 14.07 8.18 -10.12
CA PHE A 21 12.67 8.19 -9.69
C PHE A 21 11.84 7.25 -10.56
N PRO A 22 11.03 6.35 -9.97
CA PRO A 22 10.32 5.35 -10.74
C PRO A 22 9.37 6.04 -11.73
N ARG A 23 9.63 5.75 -13.00
CA ARG A 23 8.78 5.99 -14.17
C ARG A 23 7.48 5.20 -13.93
N VAL A 24 6.36 5.88 -13.68
CA VAL A 24 5.05 5.23 -13.48
C VAL A 24 3.90 6.19 -13.84
N TYR A 25 3.98 6.79 -15.02
CA TYR A 25 2.92 7.60 -15.61
C TYR A 25 1.87 6.72 -16.32
N PRO A 26 0.70 7.25 -16.69
CA PRO A 26 -0.22 8.03 -15.87
C PRO A 26 -1.06 7.16 -14.90
N PHE A 27 -1.30 5.88 -15.21
CA PHE A 27 -2.26 5.04 -14.48
C PHE A 27 -1.77 4.61 -13.10
N THR A 28 -0.46 4.40 -12.99
CA THR A 28 0.24 3.94 -11.79
C THR A 28 0.73 5.08 -10.92
N GLN A 29 0.27 6.32 -11.12
CA GLN A 29 0.70 7.47 -10.32
C GLN A 29 -0.01 7.57 -8.97
N MET A 30 0.60 8.40 -8.12
CA MET A 30 -0.13 8.96 -6.99
C MET A 30 -1.22 9.88 -7.54
N VAL A 31 -2.46 9.62 -7.13
CA VAL A 31 -3.63 10.35 -7.58
C VAL A 31 -4.40 10.76 -6.34
N ASN A 32 -4.66 12.06 -6.20
CA ASN A 32 -5.44 12.57 -5.10
C ASN A 32 -6.93 12.21 -5.26
N ARG A 33 -7.49 11.49 -4.28
CA ARG A 33 -8.89 11.01 -4.32
C ARG A 33 -9.92 11.97 -3.72
N VAL A 34 -9.51 13.20 -3.43
CA VAL A 34 -10.32 14.23 -2.76
C VAL A 34 -10.56 15.42 -3.68
N LEU A 35 -9.50 16.09 -4.09
CA LEU A 35 -9.52 17.27 -4.96
C LEU A 35 -8.96 16.88 -6.33
N LEU A 36 -9.72 16.01 -7.01
CA LEU A 36 -9.42 15.56 -8.36
C LEU A 36 -9.21 16.78 -9.27
N ASP A 37 -8.22 16.69 -10.16
CA ASP A 37 -7.88 17.72 -11.16
C ASP A 37 -7.40 19.08 -10.63
N GLN A 38 -7.44 19.32 -9.31
CA GLN A 38 -7.02 20.60 -8.70
C GLN A 38 -5.58 20.54 -8.16
N ILE A 39 -5.14 19.36 -7.69
CA ILE A 39 -3.83 19.19 -7.04
C ILE A 39 -2.77 18.63 -7.99
N ASP A 40 -3.17 17.70 -8.85
CA ASP A 40 -2.27 16.91 -9.65
C ASP A 40 -2.08 17.53 -11.05
N PRO A 41 -0.85 17.69 -11.53
CA PRO A 41 -0.56 18.36 -12.82
C PRO A 41 -0.76 17.44 -14.04
N PHE A 42 -1.46 16.31 -13.89
CA PHE A 42 -1.61 15.30 -14.94
C PHE A 42 -3.06 15.16 -15.37
N HIS A 43 -3.26 14.75 -16.62
CA HIS A 43 -4.54 14.21 -17.06
C HIS A 43 -4.62 12.75 -16.62
N TYR A 44 -5.38 12.46 -15.56
CA TYR A 44 -5.56 11.08 -15.09
C TYR A 44 -7.03 10.73 -14.96
N THR A 45 -7.32 9.45 -15.13
CA THR A 45 -8.60 8.87 -14.75
C THR A 45 -8.47 8.29 -13.36
N LEU A 46 -9.40 8.65 -12.47
CA LEU A 46 -9.54 7.97 -11.19
C LEU A 46 -10.14 6.58 -11.43
N CYS A 47 -9.38 5.54 -11.05
CA CYS A 47 -9.74 4.13 -11.23
C CYS A 47 -9.88 3.39 -9.90
N CYS A 48 -10.17 4.13 -8.84
CA CYS A 48 -10.54 3.62 -7.52
C CYS A 48 -11.60 4.53 -6.91
N GLU A 49 -12.13 4.15 -5.74
CA GLU A 49 -13.24 4.87 -5.12
C GLU A 49 -12.79 6.28 -4.68
N PRO A 50 -13.54 7.34 -5.04
CA PRO A 50 -13.39 8.65 -4.44
C PRO A 50 -13.60 8.59 -2.92
N ILE A 51 -12.91 9.45 -2.16
CA ILE A 51 -13.08 9.49 -0.70
C ILE A 51 -14.53 9.85 -0.33
N ALA A 52 -15.17 10.73 -1.08
CA ALA A 52 -16.57 11.10 -0.87
C ALA A 52 -17.52 9.90 -0.95
N ASP A 53 -17.24 8.91 -1.81
CA ASP A 53 -18.07 7.71 -1.92
C ASP A 53 -17.82 6.73 -0.78
N ILE A 54 -16.58 6.59 -0.32
CA ILE A 54 -16.27 5.82 0.89
C ILE A 54 -16.96 6.43 2.13
N LEU A 55 -17.03 7.76 2.21
CA LEU A 55 -17.69 8.46 3.32
C LEU A 55 -19.22 8.26 3.34
N LYS A 56 -19.86 7.97 2.19
CA LYS A 56 -21.29 7.62 2.09
C LYS A 56 -21.60 6.23 2.65
N LEU A 57 -20.61 5.34 2.73
CA LEU A 57 -20.81 4.01 3.31
C LEU A 57 -21.11 4.13 4.81
N PRO A 58 -21.94 3.23 5.38
CA PRO A 58 -22.22 3.23 6.81
C PRO A 58 -20.93 3.15 7.64
N SER A 59 -20.86 3.92 8.72
CA SER A 59 -19.77 3.80 9.69
C SER A 59 -19.72 2.39 10.28
N THR A 60 -18.53 1.88 10.53
CA THR A 60 -18.29 0.56 11.10
C THR A 60 -17.66 0.64 12.49
N ARG A 61 -18.10 -0.25 13.38
CA ARG A 61 -17.43 -0.50 14.67
C ARG A 61 -16.62 -1.79 14.67
N LYS A 62 -16.52 -2.45 13.51
CA LYS A 62 -15.77 -3.70 13.37
C LYS A 62 -14.31 -3.49 13.79
N SER A 63 -13.80 -4.44 14.55
CA SER A 63 -12.38 -4.62 14.82
C SER A 63 -11.62 -4.93 13.52
N PHE A 64 -10.29 -4.78 13.57
CA PHE A 64 -9.44 -5.16 12.45
C PHE A 64 -9.60 -6.65 12.09
N GLY A 65 -9.71 -7.51 13.11
CA GLY A 65 -9.90 -8.95 12.94
C GLY A 65 -11.20 -9.29 12.21
N GLU A 66 -12.33 -8.68 12.59
CA GLU A 66 -13.61 -8.91 11.91
C GLU A 66 -13.53 -8.56 10.42
N VAL A 67 -12.95 -7.40 10.06
CA VAL A 67 -12.80 -7.00 8.65
C VAL A 67 -11.84 -7.93 7.90
N ALA A 68 -10.76 -8.39 8.55
CA ALA A 68 -9.83 -9.35 7.97
C ALA A 68 -10.46 -10.72 7.72
N GLU A 69 -11.21 -11.23 8.69
CA GLU A 69 -11.89 -12.52 8.60
C GLU A 69 -13.02 -12.49 7.57
N GLU A 70 -13.81 -11.42 7.50
CA GLU A 70 -14.79 -11.20 6.43
C GLU A 70 -14.13 -11.19 5.07
N ARG A 71 -13.00 -10.48 4.93
CA ARG A 71 -12.26 -10.44 3.67
C ARG A 71 -11.72 -11.80 3.26
N ALA A 72 -11.21 -12.59 4.20
CA ALA A 72 -10.79 -13.96 3.92
C ALA A 72 -11.99 -14.83 3.51
N HIS A 73 -13.16 -14.64 4.12
CA HIS A 73 -14.38 -15.34 3.74
C HIS A 73 -14.86 -14.98 2.33
N GLU A 74 -14.84 -13.70 1.94
CA GLU A 74 -15.18 -13.25 0.58
C GLU A 74 -14.34 -13.94 -0.50
N MET A 75 -13.08 -14.29 -0.18
CA MET A 75 -12.17 -14.98 -1.10
C MET A 75 -12.63 -16.42 -1.41
N LYS A 76 -13.66 -16.92 -0.71
CA LYS A 76 -14.34 -18.19 -1.06
C LYS A 76 -15.05 -18.13 -2.41
N ALA A 77 -15.44 -16.94 -2.86
CA ALA A 77 -16.08 -16.74 -4.17
C ALA A 77 -15.17 -17.02 -5.37
N TYR A 78 -13.84 -17.07 -5.17
CA TYR A 78 -12.91 -17.40 -6.24
C TYR A 78 -12.78 -18.91 -6.40
N ASP A 79 -13.12 -19.40 -7.60
CA ASP A 79 -13.23 -20.80 -8.02
C ASP A 79 -11.88 -21.50 -8.31
N GLY A 80 -10.76 -20.80 -8.14
CA GLY A 80 -9.43 -21.30 -8.43
C GLY A 80 -8.52 -21.40 -7.21
N PRO A 81 -7.28 -21.91 -7.41
CA PRO A 81 -6.23 -21.83 -6.41
C PRO A 81 -5.95 -20.38 -6.01
N LEU A 82 -5.64 -20.17 -4.74
CA LEU A 82 -5.17 -18.88 -4.22
C LEU A 82 -3.69 -18.93 -3.93
N TYR A 83 -2.92 -17.98 -4.45
CA TYR A 83 -1.50 -17.82 -4.19
C TYR A 83 -1.28 -16.59 -3.32
N ILE A 84 -1.08 -16.77 -2.02
CA ILE A 84 -0.92 -15.67 -1.06
C ILE A 84 0.56 -15.29 -0.97
N MET A 85 0.87 -14.02 -1.27
CA MET A 85 2.22 -13.48 -1.08
C MET A 85 2.49 -13.25 0.42
N TYR A 86 3.44 -14.01 0.95
CA TYR A 86 3.86 -13.96 2.34
C TYR A 86 5.29 -13.43 2.48
N SER A 87 5.44 -12.32 3.21
CA SER A 87 6.74 -11.70 3.48
C SER A 87 7.17 -11.78 4.95
N GLY A 88 6.35 -12.32 5.85
CA GLY A 88 6.57 -12.26 7.30
C GLY A 88 6.30 -10.89 7.95
N GLY A 89 6.06 -9.86 7.13
CA GLY A 89 5.64 -8.55 7.60
C GLY A 89 4.19 -8.52 8.07
N VAL A 90 3.82 -7.47 8.80
CA VAL A 90 2.49 -7.33 9.43
C VAL A 90 1.36 -7.59 8.43
N ASP A 91 1.38 -6.92 7.28
CA ASP A 91 0.29 -6.98 6.30
C ASP A 91 0.07 -8.37 5.70
N SER A 92 1.15 -9.09 5.38
CA SER A 92 1.03 -10.44 4.81
C SER A 92 0.74 -11.48 5.89
N SER A 93 1.24 -11.27 7.10
CA SER A 93 0.97 -12.15 8.25
C SER A 93 -0.49 -12.07 8.67
N SER A 94 -1.09 -10.88 8.79
CA SER A 94 -2.52 -10.75 9.11
C SER A 94 -3.42 -11.33 8.02
N ALA A 95 -3.04 -11.20 6.74
CA ALA A 95 -3.77 -11.87 5.66
C ALA A 95 -3.74 -13.40 5.85
N VAL A 96 -2.55 -14.01 5.98
CA VAL A 96 -2.42 -15.47 6.19
C VAL A 96 -3.19 -15.94 7.43
N VAL A 97 -3.07 -15.21 8.55
CA VAL A 97 -3.80 -15.50 9.79
C VAL A 97 -5.31 -15.47 9.58
N ALA A 98 -5.84 -14.52 8.80
CA ALA A 98 -7.27 -14.49 8.48
C ALA A 98 -7.76 -15.72 7.72
N PHE A 99 -6.98 -16.22 6.74
CA PHE A 99 -7.30 -17.50 6.09
C PHE A 99 -7.25 -18.67 7.08
N LEU A 100 -6.21 -18.75 7.91
CA LEU A 100 -6.06 -19.83 8.90
C LEU A 100 -7.18 -19.86 9.94
N ARG A 101 -7.76 -18.70 10.28
CA ARG A 101 -8.85 -18.60 11.26
C ARG A 101 -10.24 -18.89 10.68
N THR A 102 -10.44 -18.63 9.39
CA THR A 102 -11.80 -18.65 8.79
C THR A 102 -12.04 -19.81 7.84
N TRP A 103 -10.99 -20.42 7.31
CA TRP A 103 -11.12 -21.51 6.35
C TRP A 103 -10.87 -22.85 7.02
N SER A 104 -11.72 -23.82 6.69
CA SER A 104 -11.57 -25.21 7.10
C SER A 104 -10.32 -25.85 6.48
N PRO A 105 -9.81 -26.96 7.04
CA PRO A 105 -8.68 -27.68 6.45
C PRO A 105 -8.87 -28.07 4.98
N GLU A 106 -10.11 -28.40 4.58
CA GLU A 106 -10.45 -28.72 3.19
C GLU A 106 -10.33 -27.49 2.30
N GLU A 107 -10.94 -26.38 2.70
CA GLU A 107 -10.85 -25.11 1.96
C GLU A 107 -9.41 -24.63 1.87
N LEU A 108 -8.59 -24.84 2.91
CA LEU A 108 -7.18 -24.46 2.87
C LEU A 108 -6.38 -25.24 1.83
N LYS A 109 -6.83 -26.41 1.34
CA LYS A 109 -6.08 -27.21 0.34
C LYS A 109 -5.82 -26.47 -0.98
N ARG A 110 -6.69 -25.53 -1.37
CA ARG A 110 -6.49 -24.70 -2.59
C ARG A 110 -5.63 -23.46 -2.36
N VAL A 111 -5.16 -23.24 -1.15
CA VAL A 111 -4.27 -22.12 -0.81
C VAL A 111 -2.81 -22.56 -0.97
N HIS A 112 -2.04 -21.71 -1.62
CA HIS A 112 -0.60 -21.79 -1.78
C HIS A 112 0.05 -20.55 -1.18
N ILE A 113 1.20 -20.72 -0.53
CA ILE A 113 1.95 -19.62 0.05
C ILE A 113 3.15 -19.31 -0.85
N LEU A 114 3.26 -18.06 -1.30
CA LEU A 114 4.42 -17.56 -2.03
C LEU A 114 5.37 -16.89 -1.04
N ALA A 115 6.54 -17.47 -0.81
CA ALA A 115 7.49 -16.99 0.20
C ALA A 115 8.94 -16.96 -0.30
N SER A 116 9.80 -16.29 0.46
CA SER A 116 11.24 -16.23 0.27
C SER A 116 11.96 -16.52 1.58
N HIS A 117 13.28 -16.66 1.55
CA HIS A 117 14.09 -16.79 2.76
C HIS A 117 13.89 -15.61 3.74
N HIS A 118 13.69 -14.39 3.23
CA HIS A 118 13.35 -13.23 4.07
C HIS A 118 12.03 -13.42 4.81
N SER A 119 11.03 -14.04 4.19
CA SER A 119 9.74 -14.33 4.83
C SER A 119 9.90 -15.20 6.08
N VAL A 120 10.85 -16.15 6.03
CA VAL A 120 11.18 -17.04 7.14
C VAL A 120 11.85 -16.25 8.26
N SER A 121 12.88 -15.48 7.93
CA SER A 121 13.62 -14.69 8.92
C SER A 121 12.77 -13.60 9.58
N GLU A 122 11.76 -13.09 8.86
CA GLU A 122 10.96 -11.96 9.34
C GLU A 122 9.90 -12.38 10.39
N PHE A 123 9.33 -13.59 10.30
CA PHE A 123 8.42 -14.13 11.33
C PHE A 123 8.52 -15.67 11.44
N PRO A 124 9.57 -16.18 12.12
CA PRO A 124 9.86 -17.63 12.18
C PRO A 124 8.75 -18.46 12.83
N GLU A 125 8.07 -17.95 13.85
CA GLU A 125 7.05 -18.68 14.60
C GLU A 125 5.82 -18.96 13.73
N LEU A 126 5.32 -17.95 13.02
CA LEU A 126 4.24 -18.14 12.06
C LEU A 126 4.69 -18.99 10.86
N TRP A 127 5.97 -18.92 10.47
CA TRP A 127 6.50 -19.78 9.42
C TRP A 127 6.37 -21.27 9.76
N ASN A 128 6.60 -21.67 11.01
CA ASN A 128 6.42 -23.06 11.44
C ASN A 128 4.96 -23.52 11.26
N VAL A 129 3.99 -22.66 11.58
CA VAL A 129 2.57 -22.92 11.33
C VAL A 129 2.28 -23.03 9.83
N ILE A 130 2.87 -22.15 9.02
CA ILE A 130 2.73 -22.18 7.55
C ILE A 130 3.27 -23.49 6.96
N VAL A 131 4.44 -23.95 7.41
CA VAL A 131 5.05 -25.19 6.92
C VAL A 131 4.18 -26.40 7.27
N ASP A 132 3.60 -26.44 8.47
CA ASP A 132 2.67 -27.50 8.88
C ASP A 132 1.40 -27.49 8.01
N LYS A 133 0.72 -26.34 7.89
CA LYS A 133 -0.59 -26.24 7.23
C LYS A 133 -0.54 -26.28 5.71
N PHE A 134 0.55 -25.82 5.10
CA PHE A 134 0.70 -25.68 3.65
C PHE A 134 1.81 -26.57 3.08
N LYS A 135 2.17 -27.66 3.75
CA LYS A 135 3.17 -28.62 3.27
C LYS A 135 2.88 -29.04 1.81
N GLY A 136 3.91 -28.96 0.97
CA GLY A 136 3.81 -29.24 -0.48
C GLY A 136 3.17 -28.12 -1.32
N ARG A 137 2.76 -27.01 -0.70
CA ARG A 137 2.06 -25.87 -1.35
C ARG A 137 2.73 -24.52 -1.06
N ILE A 138 4.00 -24.55 -0.68
CA ILE A 138 4.85 -23.37 -0.51
C ILE A 138 5.70 -23.21 -1.77
N LEU A 139 5.65 -22.04 -2.38
CA LEU A 139 6.26 -21.73 -3.67
C LEU A 139 7.13 -20.47 -3.56
N PRO A 140 8.11 -20.27 -4.46
CA PRO A 140 9.01 -19.13 -4.39
C PRO A 140 8.33 -17.80 -4.78
N SER A 141 8.47 -16.74 -3.99
CA SER A 141 7.90 -15.43 -4.32
C SER A 141 8.71 -14.61 -5.34
N PHE A 142 9.85 -15.10 -5.83
CA PHE A 142 10.72 -14.36 -6.77
C PHE A 142 10.33 -14.50 -8.24
N ARG A 143 9.38 -15.39 -8.57
CA ARG A 143 8.83 -15.47 -9.93
C ARG A 143 7.98 -14.24 -10.21
N HIS A 144 7.96 -13.79 -11.46
CA HIS A 144 7.05 -12.72 -11.87
C HIS A 144 5.61 -13.11 -11.55
N ILE A 145 4.82 -12.18 -10.99
CA ILE A 145 3.49 -12.48 -10.44
C ILE A 145 2.53 -13.07 -11.48
N GLU A 146 2.69 -12.71 -12.75
CA GLU A 146 1.91 -13.24 -13.87
C GLU A 146 2.00 -14.78 -13.97
N TYR A 147 3.14 -15.37 -13.60
CA TYR A 147 3.30 -16.83 -13.55
C TYR A 147 2.22 -17.50 -12.68
N TYR A 148 1.86 -16.88 -11.55
CA TYR A 148 0.83 -17.40 -10.67
C TYR A 148 -0.58 -17.01 -11.11
N CYS A 149 -0.74 -15.87 -11.78
CA CYS A 149 -2.02 -15.44 -12.35
C CYS A 149 -2.53 -16.41 -13.43
N ASP A 150 -1.63 -17.04 -14.19
CA ASP A 150 -1.98 -18.08 -15.18
C ASP A 150 -2.55 -19.36 -14.54
N ARG A 151 -2.37 -19.54 -13.23
CA ARG A 151 -2.70 -20.77 -12.50
C ARG A 151 -3.83 -20.59 -11.48
N GLY A 152 -4.21 -19.35 -11.19
CA GLY A 152 -5.18 -19.03 -10.16
C GLY A 152 -5.20 -17.54 -9.83
N TYR A 153 -5.60 -17.22 -8.61
CA TYR A 153 -5.68 -15.84 -8.14
C TYR A 153 -4.52 -15.54 -7.19
N VAL A 154 -3.87 -14.40 -7.36
CA VAL A 154 -2.77 -13.98 -6.49
C VAL A 154 -3.28 -12.99 -5.45
N VAL A 155 -3.10 -13.32 -4.18
CA VAL A 155 -3.47 -12.44 -3.06
C VAL A 155 -2.23 -11.72 -2.56
N THR A 156 -2.27 -10.39 -2.50
CA THR A 156 -1.13 -9.58 -2.06
C THR A 156 -1.48 -8.78 -0.80
N GLY A 157 -0.48 -8.47 0.03
CA GLY A 157 -0.60 -7.53 1.14
C GLY A 157 -0.60 -6.04 0.77
N GLU A 158 -0.67 -5.71 -0.54
CA GLU A 158 -0.80 -4.33 -1.01
C GLU A 158 -2.00 -3.62 -0.37
N HIS A 159 -1.88 -2.31 -0.18
CA HIS A 159 -2.81 -1.40 0.54
C HIS A 159 -2.81 -1.54 2.05
N GLY A 160 -2.12 -2.53 2.63
CA GLY A 160 -1.99 -2.64 4.08
C GLY A 160 -1.37 -1.36 4.70
N ASP A 161 -0.31 -0.82 4.11
CA ASP A 161 0.23 0.48 4.52
C ASP A 161 -0.80 1.60 4.37
N GLN A 162 -1.61 1.64 3.30
CA GLN A 162 -2.60 2.69 3.08
C GLN A 162 -3.64 2.79 4.19
N LEU A 163 -3.93 1.68 4.88
CA LEU A 163 -4.83 1.72 6.04
C LEU A 163 -4.21 2.39 7.26
N PHE A 164 -2.89 2.33 7.45
CA PHE A 164 -2.23 2.74 8.70
C PHE A 164 -1.38 4.01 8.56
N GLY A 165 -0.79 4.26 7.40
CA GLY A 165 0.17 5.34 7.19
C GLY A 165 1.31 4.96 6.27
N SER A 166 2.45 5.61 6.42
CA SER A 166 3.57 5.47 5.48
C SER A 166 4.84 5.10 6.21
N ASP A 167 5.77 4.43 5.52
CA ASP A 167 7.14 4.21 6.01
C ASP A 167 7.89 5.51 6.34
N ILE A 168 7.38 6.66 5.87
CA ILE A 168 7.83 8.00 6.29
C ILE A 168 7.80 8.17 7.81
N ILE A 169 6.95 7.46 8.53
CA ILE A 169 6.91 7.51 10.01
C ILE A 169 8.26 7.14 10.64
N ARG A 170 9.04 6.25 10.01
CA ARG A 170 10.39 5.92 10.43
C ARG A 170 11.34 7.13 10.34
N ASN A 171 11.16 7.98 9.35
CA ASN A 171 11.95 9.21 9.22
C ASN A 171 11.58 10.23 10.30
N ILE A 172 10.30 10.31 10.69
CA ILE A 172 9.86 11.16 11.81
C ILE A 172 10.57 10.72 13.08
N PHE A 173 10.50 9.41 13.39
CA PHE A 173 11.18 8.82 14.54
C PHE A 173 12.69 9.08 14.52
N HIS A 174 13.40 8.76 13.44
CA HIS A 174 14.86 8.95 13.38
C HIS A 174 15.31 10.41 13.47
N MET A 175 14.46 11.37 13.11
CA MET A 175 14.82 12.79 13.10
C MET A 175 14.43 13.53 14.36
N HIS A 176 13.30 13.18 14.94
CA HIS A 176 12.64 13.97 15.97
C HIS A 176 12.23 13.15 17.20
N GLY A 177 12.50 11.84 17.22
CA GLY A 177 12.10 10.92 18.28
C GLY A 177 10.65 10.45 18.18
N ASP A 178 10.25 9.55 19.08
CA ASP A 178 8.91 8.93 19.08
C ASP A 178 7.78 9.96 19.21
N GLU A 179 7.92 10.93 20.12
CA GLU A 179 6.86 11.88 20.46
C GLU A 179 6.45 12.76 19.27
N ALA A 180 7.34 12.94 18.29
CA ALA A 180 7.11 13.77 17.11
C ALA A 180 5.96 13.27 16.22
N ILE A 181 5.59 11.98 16.31
CA ILE A 181 4.42 11.47 15.59
C ILE A 181 3.11 12.10 16.09
N HIS A 182 3.08 12.56 17.34
CA HIS A 182 1.91 13.20 17.97
C HIS A 182 2.02 14.74 18.05
N GLN A 183 3.16 15.31 17.67
CA GLN A 183 3.33 16.76 17.58
C GLN A 183 2.57 17.35 16.39
N PRO A 184 2.23 18.66 16.41
CA PRO A 184 1.59 19.33 15.29
C PRO A 184 2.35 19.11 13.97
N TRP A 185 1.65 18.68 12.92
CA TRP A 185 2.31 18.30 11.66
C TRP A 185 3.10 19.46 11.05
N GLN A 186 2.65 20.70 11.25
CA GLN A 186 3.32 21.92 10.78
C GLN A 186 4.72 22.10 11.38
N GLN A 187 4.98 21.54 12.57
CA GLN A 187 6.28 21.65 13.24
C GLN A 187 7.27 20.58 12.74
N VAL A 188 6.77 19.43 12.30
CA VAL A 188 7.59 18.25 12.00
C VAL A 188 7.74 18.03 10.49
N MET A 189 6.63 18.08 9.74
CA MET A 189 6.59 17.69 8.34
C MET A 189 7.46 18.55 7.41
N PRO A 190 7.63 19.88 7.60
CA PRO A 190 8.56 20.66 6.78
C PRO A 190 9.99 20.10 6.83
N GLY A 191 10.49 19.72 8.01
CA GLY A 191 11.81 19.13 8.19
C GLY A 191 11.94 17.76 7.50
N ILE A 192 10.88 16.94 7.55
CA ILE A 192 10.84 15.65 6.86
C ILE A 192 10.91 15.83 5.35
N TYR A 193 10.13 16.76 4.79
CA TYR A 193 10.12 17.00 3.34
C TYR A 193 11.38 17.71 2.84
N ALA A 194 12.05 18.50 3.66
CA ALA A 194 13.35 19.11 3.32
C ALA A 194 14.47 18.07 3.09
N LYS A 195 14.32 16.82 3.56
CA LYS A 195 15.24 15.72 3.21
C LYS A 195 14.94 15.07 1.86
N ILE A 196 13.75 15.28 1.34
CA ILE A 196 13.24 14.62 0.12
C ILE A 196 13.28 15.61 -1.06
N PHE A 197 12.96 16.87 -0.79
CA PHE A 197 12.82 17.92 -1.77
C PHE A 197 13.78 19.09 -1.49
N PRO A 198 14.19 19.82 -2.55
CA PRO A 198 14.84 21.12 -2.38
C PRO A 198 14.02 22.07 -1.49
N PRO A 199 14.66 22.92 -0.66
CA PRO A 199 13.96 23.81 0.27
C PRO A 199 12.88 24.69 -0.37
N GLU A 200 13.14 25.20 -1.58
CA GLU A 200 12.23 26.06 -2.35
C GLU A 200 10.93 25.35 -2.77
N ILE A 201 10.90 24.03 -2.75
CA ILE A 201 9.75 23.21 -3.10
C ILE A 201 8.87 22.90 -1.89
N VAL A 202 9.47 22.79 -0.69
CA VAL A 202 8.80 22.26 0.51
C VAL A 202 7.53 23.04 0.86
N GLY A 203 7.63 24.37 0.88
CA GLY A 203 6.48 25.24 1.19
C GLY A 203 5.33 25.04 0.22
N GLY A 204 5.60 25.12 -1.09
CA GLY A 204 4.60 24.93 -2.13
C GLY A 204 3.98 23.52 -2.12
N PHE A 205 4.77 22.49 -1.79
CA PHE A 205 4.27 21.14 -1.60
C PHE A 205 3.25 21.08 -0.44
N LEU A 206 3.63 21.60 0.74
CA LEU A 206 2.76 21.57 1.91
C LEU A 206 1.47 22.35 1.66
N THR A 207 1.55 23.59 1.18
CA THR A 207 0.38 24.44 0.89
C THR A 207 -0.57 23.78 -0.11
N ARG A 208 -0.04 23.12 -1.14
CA ARG A 208 -0.87 22.41 -2.13
C ARG A 208 -1.67 21.27 -1.49
N TYR A 209 -1.03 20.43 -0.68
CA TYR A 209 -1.70 19.27 -0.09
C TYR A 209 -2.50 19.60 1.17
N GLU A 210 -2.23 20.73 1.83
CA GLU A 210 -3.03 21.23 2.95
C GLU A 210 -4.50 21.47 2.56
N GLN A 211 -4.77 21.78 1.28
CA GLN A 211 -6.14 21.92 0.76
C GLN A 211 -6.96 20.64 0.94
N THR A 212 -6.32 19.47 0.89
CA THR A 212 -6.97 18.15 1.05
C THR A 212 -7.49 17.89 2.45
N LEU A 213 -6.98 18.61 3.45
CA LEU A 213 -7.35 18.37 4.86
C LEU A 213 -8.82 18.72 5.10
N SER A 214 -9.39 19.64 4.32
CA SER A 214 -10.79 20.06 4.40
C SER A 214 -11.80 18.92 4.16
N ALA A 215 -11.39 17.85 3.47
CA ALA A 215 -12.24 16.70 3.22
C ALA A 215 -12.03 15.55 4.21
N CYS A 216 -11.09 15.69 5.15
CA CYS A 216 -10.95 14.70 6.19
C CYS A 216 -12.15 14.80 7.15
N PRO A 217 -12.84 13.69 7.49
CA PRO A 217 -14.00 13.74 8.38
C PRO A 217 -13.65 14.10 9.84
N PHE A 218 -12.36 14.25 10.16
CA PHE A 218 -11.89 14.68 11.46
C PHE A 218 -10.65 15.59 11.34
N PRO A 219 -10.32 16.37 12.38
CA PRO A 219 -9.19 17.30 12.33
C PRO A 219 -7.85 16.59 12.18
N ILE A 220 -7.07 16.97 11.17
CA ILE A 220 -5.66 16.57 11.02
C ILE A 220 -4.79 17.49 11.88
N ARG A 221 -4.27 16.97 12.99
CA ARG A 221 -3.49 17.75 13.97
C ARG A 221 -2.04 17.29 14.00
N THR A 222 -1.83 15.99 14.07
CA THR A 222 -0.51 15.42 14.32
C THR A 222 0.25 15.06 13.05
N SER A 223 1.56 14.92 13.15
CA SER A 223 2.40 14.41 12.06
C SER A 223 1.92 13.04 11.56
N PHE A 224 1.43 12.18 12.46
CA PHE A 224 0.81 10.90 12.10
C PHE A 224 -0.46 11.09 11.26
N ASP A 225 -1.37 11.97 11.70
CA ASP A 225 -2.62 12.26 10.99
C ASP A 225 -2.30 12.70 9.55
N TRP A 226 -1.32 13.60 9.39
CA TRP A 226 -0.88 14.09 8.09
C TRP A 226 -0.36 12.97 7.18
N ILE A 227 0.59 12.15 7.65
CA ILE A 227 1.17 11.10 6.80
C ILE A 227 0.15 10.01 6.47
N TRP A 228 -0.77 9.71 7.39
CA TRP A 228 -1.84 8.75 7.15
C TRP A 228 -2.79 9.31 6.10
N TRP A 229 -3.30 10.52 6.28
CA TRP A 229 -4.26 11.12 5.37
C TRP A 229 -3.66 11.27 3.97
N PHE A 230 -2.43 11.79 3.88
CA PHE A 230 -1.73 11.92 2.61
C PHE A 230 -1.57 10.56 1.92
N ASN A 231 -1.14 9.53 2.65
CA ASN A 231 -0.94 8.20 2.07
C ASN A 231 -2.27 7.52 1.67
N PHE A 232 -3.31 7.66 2.48
CA PHE A 232 -4.64 7.12 2.23
C PHE A 232 -5.30 7.77 1.01
N THR A 233 -5.17 9.09 0.86
CA THR A 233 -5.84 9.84 -0.21
C THR A 233 -5.04 9.93 -1.52
N ASN A 234 -3.72 9.84 -1.50
CA ASN A 234 -2.89 10.04 -2.70
C ASN A 234 -2.24 8.77 -3.24
N LYS A 235 -2.14 7.70 -2.45
CA LYS A 235 -1.36 6.50 -2.86
C LYS A 235 -2.21 5.27 -3.16
N TRP A 236 -3.53 5.31 -2.97
CA TRP A 236 -4.38 4.14 -3.19
C TRP A 236 -4.27 3.60 -4.62
N GLN A 237 -4.53 4.45 -5.63
CA GLN A 237 -4.42 4.08 -7.04
C GLN A 237 -3.01 3.62 -7.44
N HIS A 238 -1.99 4.37 -7.05
CA HIS A 238 -0.59 3.98 -7.27
C HIS A 238 -0.35 2.55 -6.78
N VAL A 239 -0.74 2.27 -5.53
CA VAL A 239 -0.47 0.98 -4.90
C VAL A 239 -1.30 -0.13 -5.53
N LYS A 240 -2.49 0.17 -6.06
CA LYS A 240 -3.32 -0.77 -6.83
C LYS A 240 -2.57 -1.23 -8.06
N TYR A 241 -2.10 -0.28 -8.86
CA TYR A 241 -1.60 -0.62 -10.18
C TYR A 241 -0.08 -0.78 -10.28
N ARG A 242 0.70 -0.40 -9.25
CA ARG A 242 2.19 -0.37 -9.33
C ARG A 242 2.84 -1.69 -9.70
N LEU A 243 2.20 -2.84 -9.48
CA LEU A 243 2.72 -4.13 -9.92
C LEU A 243 2.83 -4.23 -11.46
N LEU A 244 1.98 -3.51 -12.20
CA LEU A 244 2.01 -3.42 -13.67
C LEU A 244 3.29 -2.80 -14.21
N SER A 245 4.00 -2.04 -13.38
CA SER A 245 5.25 -1.39 -13.77
C SER A 245 6.39 -2.37 -13.96
N ASN A 246 6.32 -3.57 -13.36
CA ASN A 246 7.39 -4.57 -13.44
C ASN A 246 7.34 -5.31 -14.78
N LYS A 247 8.50 -5.48 -15.43
CA LYS A 247 8.67 -6.25 -16.66
C LYS A 247 8.95 -7.73 -16.38
N PRO A 248 8.55 -8.65 -17.26
CA PRO A 248 7.60 -8.47 -18.37
C PRO A 248 6.16 -8.89 -17.98
N TRP A 249 5.15 -8.23 -18.57
CA TRP A 249 3.79 -8.76 -18.66
C TRP A 249 3.53 -9.29 -20.07
N ARG A 250 2.97 -10.49 -20.19
CA ARG A 250 2.48 -11.03 -21.47
C ARG A 250 1.06 -10.56 -21.76
N ASN A 251 0.20 -10.52 -20.74
CA ASN A 251 -1.17 -10.02 -20.84
C ASN A 251 -1.58 -9.30 -19.55
N ALA A 252 -1.03 -8.08 -19.37
CA ALA A 252 -1.27 -7.25 -18.19
C ALA A 252 -2.75 -7.12 -17.83
N ARG A 253 -3.62 -6.88 -18.83
CA ARG A 253 -5.06 -6.71 -18.63
C ARG A 253 -5.72 -7.95 -18.01
N GLU A 254 -5.52 -9.12 -18.60
CA GLU A 254 -6.18 -10.34 -18.13
C GLU A 254 -5.56 -10.85 -16.82
N SER A 255 -4.24 -10.80 -16.71
CA SER A 255 -3.54 -11.29 -15.53
C SER A 255 -3.81 -10.41 -14.30
N PHE A 256 -3.94 -9.09 -14.47
CA PHE A 256 -4.24 -8.21 -13.35
C PHE A 256 -5.65 -8.45 -12.77
N LYS A 257 -6.62 -8.93 -13.55
CA LYS A 257 -7.94 -9.36 -13.02
C LYS A 257 -7.83 -10.50 -12.01
N LYS A 258 -6.74 -11.28 -12.07
CA LYS A 258 -6.45 -12.39 -11.14
C LYS A 258 -5.67 -11.94 -9.89
N ILE A 259 -5.22 -10.70 -9.84
CA ILE A 259 -4.59 -10.12 -8.64
C ILE A 259 -5.68 -9.57 -7.73
N LYS A 260 -5.64 -9.97 -6.46
CA LYS A 260 -6.57 -9.56 -5.42
C LYS A 260 -5.77 -8.99 -4.25
N HIS A 261 -5.70 -7.67 -4.17
CA HIS A 261 -5.13 -7.04 -2.98
C HIS A 261 -6.06 -7.31 -1.79
N PHE A 262 -5.50 -7.84 -0.70
CA PHE A 262 -6.30 -8.23 0.46
C PHE A 262 -7.00 -7.01 1.05
N TYR A 263 -6.30 -5.87 1.10
CA TYR A 263 -6.78 -4.62 1.72
C TYR A 263 -7.52 -3.67 0.77
N ASP A 264 -7.67 -4.01 -0.52
CA ASP A 264 -8.37 -3.17 -1.51
C ASP A 264 -9.88 -3.49 -1.52
N THR A 265 -10.57 -3.10 -0.46
CA THR A 265 -12.04 -3.13 -0.41
C THR A 265 -12.60 -1.87 0.26
N PRO A 266 -13.86 -1.50 -0.05
CA PRO A 266 -14.52 -0.40 0.65
C PRO A 266 -14.63 -0.63 2.16
N GLY A 267 -14.79 -1.89 2.62
CA GLY A 267 -14.82 -2.23 4.05
C GLY A 267 -13.53 -1.89 4.77
N TRP A 268 -12.37 -2.17 4.17
CA TRP A 268 -11.07 -1.79 4.72
C TRP A 268 -10.86 -0.27 4.75
N GLN A 269 -11.27 0.42 3.68
CA GLN A 269 -11.19 1.88 3.61
C GLN A 269 -12.07 2.53 4.69
N ARG A 270 -13.29 2.02 4.88
CA ARG A 270 -14.21 2.46 5.93
C ARG A 270 -13.65 2.19 7.33
N TRP A 271 -13.07 1.00 7.56
CA TRP A 271 -12.38 0.70 8.81
C TRP A 271 -11.24 1.68 9.10
N SER A 272 -10.45 2.05 8.09
CA SER A 272 -9.37 3.04 8.24
C SER A 272 -9.91 4.42 8.61
N LEU A 273 -11.07 4.83 8.12
CA LEU A 273 -11.68 6.11 8.52
C LEU A 273 -12.24 6.05 9.95
N ASP A 274 -12.98 4.99 10.29
CA ASP A 274 -13.71 4.91 11.57
C ASP A 274 -12.85 4.54 12.78
N ASN A 275 -11.66 3.97 12.56
CA ASN A 275 -10.75 3.52 13.61
C ASN A 275 -9.40 4.25 13.54
N HIS A 276 -9.42 5.56 13.26
CA HIS A 276 -8.19 6.37 13.15
C HIS A 276 -7.27 6.26 14.38
N ASP A 277 -7.87 6.26 15.56
CA ASP A 277 -7.24 6.11 16.87
C ASP A 277 -6.55 4.75 17.10
N LYS A 278 -6.91 3.70 16.34
CA LYS A 278 -6.38 2.33 16.55
C LYS A 278 -5.15 1.98 15.72
N LYS A 279 -4.66 2.91 14.91
CA LYS A 279 -3.58 2.64 13.93
C LYS A 279 -2.20 2.65 14.56
N ILE A 280 -2.03 3.48 15.57
CA ILE A 280 -0.78 3.70 16.28
C ILE A 280 -1.10 4.07 17.73
N GLY A 281 -0.32 3.54 18.67
CA GLY A 281 -0.29 3.99 20.05
C GLY A 281 0.65 5.18 20.23
N LYS A 282 1.38 5.22 21.34
CA LYS A 282 2.23 6.37 21.73
C LYS A 282 3.61 6.42 21.07
N LEU A 283 4.11 5.27 20.63
CA LEU A 283 5.49 5.08 20.17
C LEU A 283 5.51 4.51 18.75
N TYR A 284 6.59 4.74 18.01
CA TYR A 284 6.79 4.19 16.67
C TYR A 284 6.65 2.65 16.64
N GLU A 285 7.11 1.96 17.69
CA GLU A 285 6.97 0.50 17.81
C GLU A 285 5.51 0.04 17.74
N SER A 286 4.56 0.88 18.15
CA SER A 286 3.13 0.57 18.08
C SER A 286 2.51 0.83 16.70
N TYR A 287 3.30 1.19 15.68
CA TYR A 287 2.82 1.34 14.32
C TYR A 287 2.14 0.04 13.83
N LYS A 288 0.93 0.18 13.27
CA LYS A 288 0.02 -0.91 12.90
C LYS A 288 -0.52 -1.73 14.06
N LEU A 289 -0.78 -1.08 15.20
CA LEU A 289 -1.16 -1.74 16.45
C LEU A 289 -2.31 -2.74 16.26
N ALA A 290 -3.44 -2.31 15.69
CA ALA A 290 -4.60 -3.17 15.51
C ALA A 290 -4.32 -4.46 14.70
N ALA A 291 -3.44 -4.40 13.69
CA ALA A 291 -3.07 -5.58 12.92
C ALA A 291 -2.17 -6.53 13.72
N LYS A 292 -1.24 -5.98 14.51
CA LYS A 292 -0.37 -6.76 15.39
C LYS A 292 -1.15 -7.42 16.52
N GLU A 293 -2.07 -6.69 17.15
CA GLU A 293 -2.97 -7.23 18.18
C GLU A 293 -3.80 -8.38 17.63
N TYR A 294 -4.33 -8.23 16.41
CA TYR A 294 -5.05 -9.31 15.74
C TYR A 294 -4.16 -10.55 15.52
N ILE A 295 -2.93 -10.38 15.01
CA ILE A 295 -1.98 -11.48 14.82
C ILE A 295 -1.64 -12.16 16.15
N VAL A 296 -1.34 -11.38 17.19
CA VAL A 296 -1.00 -11.89 18.52
C VAL A 296 -2.18 -12.64 19.14
N GLY A 297 -3.38 -12.04 19.11
CA GLY A 297 -4.59 -12.68 19.65
C GLY A 297 -4.97 -13.95 18.90
N ALA A 298 -4.64 -14.04 17.61
CA ALA A 298 -4.87 -15.22 16.79
C ALA A 298 -3.85 -16.35 16.99
N THR A 299 -2.59 -16.00 17.23
CA THR A 299 -1.47 -16.96 17.19
C THR A 299 -0.88 -17.27 18.56
N GLY A 300 -1.10 -16.40 19.55
CA GLY A 300 -0.45 -16.47 20.85
C GLY A 300 1.00 -15.98 20.87
N PHE A 301 1.58 -15.57 19.74
CA PHE A 301 2.98 -15.12 19.64
C PHE A 301 3.13 -13.67 20.14
N SER A 302 3.07 -13.48 21.45
CA SER A 302 3.02 -12.17 22.12
C SER A 302 4.16 -11.22 21.74
N ASP A 303 5.36 -11.72 21.49
CA ASP A 303 6.52 -10.90 21.11
C ASP A 303 6.33 -10.16 19.77
N TYR A 304 5.43 -10.66 18.91
CA TYR A 304 5.15 -10.02 17.62
C TYR A 304 4.58 -8.60 17.76
N ILE A 305 3.99 -8.25 18.91
CA ILE A 305 3.47 -6.90 19.16
C ILE A 305 4.55 -5.82 19.03
N ARG A 306 5.81 -6.15 19.36
CA ARG A 306 6.97 -5.23 19.31
C ARG A 306 7.70 -5.25 17.97
N LYS A 307 7.19 -5.99 16.98
CA LYS A 307 7.86 -6.13 15.67
C LYS A 307 8.06 -4.76 14.99
N PRO A 308 9.30 -4.36 14.65
CA PRO A 308 9.54 -3.13 13.91
C PRO A 308 9.04 -3.24 12.47
N LYS A 309 8.73 -2.10 11.84
CA LYS A 309 8.43 -2.05 10.40
C LYS A 309 9.71 -2.35 9.60
N VAL A 310 9.64 -3.33 8.72
CA VAL A 310 10.70 -3.69 7.76
C VAL A 310 10.15 -3.53 6.33
N GLY A 311 10.92 -2.88 5.46
CA GLY A 311 10.54 -2.68 4.06
C GLY A 311 10.92 -3.90 3.22
N SER A 312 9.94 -4.67 2.76
CA SER A 312 10.17 -5.89 1.95
C SER A 312 10.05 -5.68 0.44
N LEU A 313 9.22 -4.71 0.00
CA LEU A 313 8.88 -4.51 -1.41
C LEU A 313 10.09 -4.17 -2.29
N PHE A 314 11.04 -3.40 -1.77
CA PHE A 314 12.22 -2.98 -2.52
C PHE A 314 13.02 -4.18 -3.05
N GLN A 315 13.04 -5.30 -2.32
CA GLN A 315 13.75 -6.51 -2.75
C GLN A 315 13.14 -7.15 -4.00
N ILE A 316 11.81 -7.05 -4.17
CA ILE A 316 11.12 -7.54 -5.36
C ILE A 316 11.48 -6.65 -6.57
N TRP A 317 11.55 -5.34 -6.35
CA TRP A 317 11.76 -4.33 -7.38
C TRP A 317 13.19 -4.29 -7.95
N ARG A 318 14.20 -4.68 -7.18
CA ARG A 318 15.59 -4.70 -7.66
C ARG A 318 15.85 -5.72 -8.76
N CYS A 319 15.00 -6.73 -8.89
CA CYS A 319 15.23 -7.89 -9.75
C CYS A 319 14.47 -7.81 -11.08
N THR A 320 13.78 -6.70 -11.36
CA THR A 320 12.93 -6.56 -12.55
C THR A 320 13.19 -5.24 -13.26
N GLY A 321 13.13 -5.25 -14.60
CA GLY A 321 13.04 -4.02 -15.37
C GLY A 321 11.70 -3.33 -15.13
N PHE A 322 11.61 -2.03 -15.41
CA PHE A 322 10.38 -1.26 -15.31
C PHE A 322 9.90 -0.78 -16.68
N TYR A 323 8.59 -0.79 -16.90
CA TYR A 323 7.95 -0.02 -17.96
C TYR A 323 8.00 1.47 -17.62
N GLU A 324 7.98 2.33 -18.64
CA GLU A 324 7.94 3.79 -18.43
C GLU A 324 6.61 4.22 -17.79
N ALA A 325 5.54 3.62 -18.31
CA ALA A 325 4.17 3.99 -18.02
C ALA A 325 3.23 2.87 -18.44
N THR A 326 2.03 2.87 -17.87
CA THR A 326 0.91 2.03 -18.29
C THR A 326 -0.32 2.92 -18.36
N ASP A 327 -1.13 2.81 -19.41
CA ASP A 327 -2.38 3.57 -19.54
C ASP A 327 -3.59 2.82 -18.94
N THR A 328 -4.76 3.44 -18.98
CA THR A 328 -6.03 2.85 -18.50
C THR A 328 -6.50 1.64 -19.32
N SER A 329 -5.90 1.42 -20.49
CA SER A 329 -6.10 0.25 -21.34
C SER A 329 -5.11 -0.90 -21.04
N PHE A 330 -4.23 -0.73 -20.04
CA PHE A 330 -3.15 -1.64 -19.69
C PHE A 330 -2.08 -1.77 -20.80
N LYS A 331 -2.01 -0.79 -21.71
CA LYS A 331 -0.92 -0.68 -22.69
C LYS A 331 0.29 -0.06 -21.98
N HIS A 332 1.45 -0.70 -22.14
CA HIS A 332 2.71 -0.12 -21.69
C HIS A 332 3.18 0.93 -22.70
N LEU A 333 3.47 2.13 -22.20
CA LEU A 333 3.82 3.28 -23.05
C LEU A 333 5.34 3.45 -23.14
N THR A 334 5.77 4.06 -24.24
CA THR A 334 7.09 4.70 -24.38
C THR A 334 7.16 5.95 -23.49
N ARG A 335 8.36 6.55 -23.39
CA ARG A 335 8.54 7.79 -22.62
C ARG A 335 7.80 8.95 -23.29
N GLU A 336 7.85 9.01 -24.62
CA GLU A 336 7.25 10.04 -25.44
C GLU A 336 5.71 10.00 -25.31
N GLU A 337 5.10 8.82 -25.47
CA GLU A 337 3.66 8.62 -25.25
C GLU A 337 3.24 8.94 -23.81
N ALA A 338 4.10 8.71 -22.81
CA ALA A 338 3.80 9.03 -21.42
C ALA A 338 3.78 10.54 -21.14
N LEU A 339 4.58 11.32 -21.87
CA LEU A 339 4.65 12.79 -21.72
C LEU A 339 3.40 13.49 -22.25
N GLU A 340 2.63 12.85 -23.15
CA GLU A 340 1.34 13.36 -23.62
C GLU A 340 0.28 13.46 -22.51
N TYR A 341 0.50 12.83 -21.35
CA TYR A 341 -0.42 12.86 -20.21
C TYR A 341 -0.12 13.98 -19.19
N VAL A 342 0.86 14.84 -19.45
CA VAL A 342 1.21 16.00 -18.62
C VAL A 342 0.49 17.26 -19.12
N ARG A 343 -0.09 18.05 -18.21
CA ARG A 343 -0.82 19.29 -18.52
C ARG A 343 0.09 20.46 -18.87
#